data_AF-A0A4Z0HZ53-F1
#
_entry.id   AF-A0A4Z0HZ53-F1
#
_cell.length_a   1.000
_cell.length_b   1.000
_cell.length_c   1.000
_cell.angle_alpha   90.00
_cell.angle_beta   90.00
_cell.angle_gamma   90.00
#
_symmetry.space_group_name_H-M   'P 1'
#
loop_
_entity.id
_entity.type
_entity.pdbx_description
1 polymer ?
#
loop_
_entity_poly.entity_id
_entity_poly.type
_entity_poly.pdbx_seq_one_letter_code
_entity_poly.pdbx_strand_id
1 'polypeptide(L)'
;MHESRPALRPSDQLGRVDHTLHGQMVGPVHVGSSSATPGADQNDRRCTGISLPLEKIAAESEDFLLQTYPQHLRHFCRRPLVVASVFVCVNVAVAGITTSIFGGFTEGAKVNLTQDSGIIPAQLLAFAAFYYYLQMPKRFSKTLIELRNNGVFASDDIRIGCRVSRLSYDSRIRMIPIFGALIVGVLIALVTTLRIFRTPETVYWFDLNHVNSVPLVIGWMLTWLALSGVATSMAVSGAALSSIFAGNKILVHSLHPDKCGGFSPVGKFSFLLTSMALFPGIMIVVFAWTSIENNTLRSDYPLLILEGVLYLVIVPLLFYLPIRGAHKAMVAYRDDLIRETYERYSDEHLSKRNVQDKEGSASINSAVDQMDILKRLAVHESAYPVWPFSFRTRAGVFLNSILPLAFTLIGVVFDNYLNH
;
A
#
# COMPACT_ATOMS: atom_id res chain seq x y z
N MET A 1 -17.80 7.34 -47.48
CA MET A 1 -19.01 6.64 -47.01
C MET A 1 -19.23 7.05 -45.56
N HIS A 2 -20.11 8.03 -45.34
CA HIS A 2 -20.48 8.54 -44.03
C HIS A 2 -21.82 7.91 -43.65
N GLU A 3 -21.81 6.96 -42.70
CA GLU A 3 -23.03 6.48 -42.08
C GLU A 3 -23.49 7.46 -41.00
N SER A 4 -24.62 8.09 -41.27
CA SER A 4 -25.38 8.92 -40.36
C SER A 4 -26.07 8.05 -39.30
N ARG A 5 -25.75 8.29 -38.02
CA ARG A 5 -26.46 7.68 -36.88
C ARG A 5 -27.84 8.31 -36.71
N PRO A 6 -28.90 7.51 -36.45
CA PRO A 6 -30.23 8.05 -36.17
C PRO A 6 -30.33 8.60 -34.75
N ALA A 7 -31.06 9.71 -34.63
CA ALA A 7 -31.40 10.36 -33.37
C ALA A 7 -32.40 9.52 -32.56
N LEU A 8 -32.07 9.25 -31.30
CA LEU A 8 -32.96 8.64 -30.32
C LEU A 8 -33.98 9.68 -29.82
N ARG A 9 -35.27 9.36 -29.98
CA ARG A 9 -36.40 10.08 -29.35
C ARG A 9 -36.50 9.72 -27.86
N PRO A 10 -36.90 10.67 -26.99
CA PRO A 10 -37.22 10.37 -25.61
C PRO A 10 -38.59 9.67 -25.55
N SER A 11 -38.62 8.50 -24.91
CA SER A 11 -39.85 7.79 -24.57
C SER A 11 -40.33 8.28 -23.21
N ASP A 12 -41.34 9.15 -23.24
CA ASP A 12 -42.16 9.46 -22.09
C ASP A 12 -43.04 8.25 -21.69
N GLN A 13 -43.33 8.19 -20.40
CA GLN A 13 -44.37 7.38 -19.74
C GLN A 13 -44.14 5.86 -19.68
N LEU A 14 -43.53 5.42 -18.58
CA LEU A 14 -43.92 4.14 -17.96
C LEU A 14 -44.43 4.38 -16.54
N GLY A 15 -45.61 3.81 -16.30
CA GLY A 15 -46.46 4.02 -15.14
C GLY A 15 -45.82 3.61 -13.82
N ARG A 16 -46.15 4.41 -12.81
CA ARG A 16 -45.97 4.14 -11.39
C ARG A 16 -46.88 2.97 -11.01
N VAL A 17 -46.30 1.79 -10.81
CA VAL A 17 -46.97 0.65 -10.20
C VAL A 17 -46.74 0.74 -8.70
N ASP A 18 -47.78 1.14 -7.96
CA ASP A 18 -47.79 1.12 -6.50
C ASP A 18 -47.90 -0.33 -6.02
N HIS A 19 -46.77 -0.92 -5.63
CA HIS A 19 -46.74 -2.16 -4.86
C HIS A 19 -46.84 -1.84 -3.37
N THR A 20 -48.06 -1.76 -2.86
CA THR A 20 -48.37 -1.83 -1.43
C THR A 20 -48.16 -3.27 -0.95
N LEU A 21 -46.93 -3.62 -0.60
CA LEU A 21 -46.61 -4.84 0.13
C LEU A 21 -46.99 -4.66 1.61
N HIS A 22 -48.12 -5.27 2.00
CA HIS A 22 -48.43 -5.54 3.40
C HIS A 22 -47.43 -6.57 3.95
N GLY A 23 -46.34 -6.07 4.53
CA GLY A 23 -45.45 -6.88 5.37
C GLY A 23 -46.12 -7.20 6.70
N GLN A 24 -46.59 -8.44 6.86
CA GLN A 24 -46.88 -9.00 8.19
C GLN A 24 -45.58 -9.04 8.99
N MET A 25 -45.55 -8.29 10.10
CA MET A 25 -44.50 -8.38 11.11
C MET A 25 -44.57 -9.76 11.77
N VAL A 26 -43.64 -10.65 11.41
CA VAL A 26 -43.33 -11.83 12.21
C VAL A 26 -42.57 -11.36 13.44
N GLY A 27 -43.15 -11.57 14.61
CA GLY A 27 -42.58 -11.17 15.89
C GLY A 27 -41.22 -11.82 16.17
N PRO A 28 -40.34 -11.15 16.93
CA PRO A 28 -39.03 -11.67 17.24
C PRO A 28 -39.13 -12.92 18.14
N VAL A 29 -38.53 -14.03 17.68
CA VAL A 29 -38.30 -15.22 18.48
C VAL A 29 -37.22 -14.88 19.51
N HIS A 30 -37.60 -14.79 20.79
CA HIS A 30 -36.68 -14.65 21.91
C HIS A 30 -35.87 -15.95 22.07
N VAL A 31 -34.65 -15.96 21.53
CA VAL A 31 -33.64 -16.97 21.86
C VAL A 31 -32.97 -16.56 23.17
N GLY A 32 -32.99 -17.47 24.14
CA GLY A 32 -32.56 -17.27 25.52
C GLY A 32 -31.13 -16.73 25.66
N SER A 33 -31.00 -15.69 26.48
CA SER A 33 -29.77 -15.04 26.89
C SER A 33 -28.87 -15.95 27.73
N SER A 34 -27.70 -16.29 27.20
CA SER A 34 -26.59 -16.87 27.96
C SER A 34 -25.92 -15.79 28.82
N SER A 35 -25.59 -16.16 30.05
CA SER A 35 -25.04 -15.36 31.14
C SER A 35 -23.85 -14.46 30.74
N ALA A 36 -24.05 -13.15 30.86
CA ALA A 36 -23.02 -12.14 30.70
C ALA A 36 -22.11 -12.06 31.95
N THR A 37 -20.80 -12.13 31.74
CA THR A 37 -19.78 -11.75 32.73
C THR A 37 -19.77 -10.23 32.91
N PRO A 38 -20.03 -9.69 34.11
CA PRO A 38 -20.03 -8.26 34.38
C PRO A 38 -18.60 -7.80 34.70
N GLY A 39 -17.95 -7.03 33.82
CA GLY A 39 -16.67 -6.40 34.21
C GLY A 39 -15.86 -5.65 33.16
N ALA A 40 -16.04 -5.90 31.85
CA ALA A 40 -15.14 -5.32 30.83
C ALA A 40 -15.71 -4.10 30.05
N ASP A 41 -17.00 -3.78 30.16
CA ASP A 41 -17.71 -2.99 29.14
C ASP A 41 -17.98 -1.51 29.49
N GLN A 42 -17.52 -1.01 30.66
CA GLN A 42 -17.81 0.36 31.08
C GLN A 42 -16.82 1.42 30.57
N ASN A 43 -15.59 1.03 30.20
CA ASN A 43 -14.59 1.98 29.71
C ASN A 43 -14.69 2.27 28.20
N ASP A 44 -15.42 1.47 27.41
CA ASP A 44 -15.49 1.65 25.95
C ASP A 44 -16.55 2.67 25.50
N ARG A 45 -17.49 3.05 26.39
CA ARG A 45 -18.59 3.97 26.05
C ARG A 45 -18.20 5.45 25.94
N ARG A 46 -16.97 5.86 26.27
CA ARG A 46 -16.53 7.27 26.17
C ARG A 46 -15.78 7.63 24.89
N CYS A 47 -15.45 6.66 24.04
CA CYS A 47 -14.80 6.94 22.76
C CYS A 47 -15.83 7.03 21.64
N THR A 48 -16.59 8.13 21.60
CA THR A 48 -17.35 8.49 20.40
C THR A 48 -16.36 8.67 19.26
N GLY A 49 -16.35 7.73 18.30
CA GLY A 49 -15.47 7.79 17.13
C GLY A 49 -15.62 9.12 16.38
N ILE A 50 -14.56 9.54 15.69
CA ILE A 50 -14.61 10.73 14.84
C ILE A 50 -15.37 10.33 13.57
N SER A 51 -16.59 10.86 13.43
CA SER A 51 -17.34 10.81 12.16
C SER A 51 -16.85 11.94 11.27
N LEU A 52 -16.30 11.60 10.11
CA LEU A 52 -15.90 12.59 9.12
C LEU A 52 -17.06 12.77 8.12
N PRO A 53 -17.69 13.95 8.05
CA PRO A 53 -18.76 14.18 7.09
C PRO A 53 -18.21 14.17 5.66
N LEU A 54 -18.99 13.64 4.71
CA LEU A 54 -18.61 13.46 3.30
C LEU A 54 -17.88 14.64 2.67
N GLU A 55 -18.42 15.84 2.85
CA GLU A 55 -17.92 17.07 2.22
C GLU A 55 -16.50 17.41 2.68
N LYS A 56 -16.12 16.97 3.89
CA LYS A 56 -14.84 17.29 4.51
C LYS A 56 -13.82 16.16 4.47
N ILE A 57 -14.18 14.96 4.01
CA ILE A 57 -13.28 13.79 3.95
C ILE A 57 -11.94 14.13 3.30
N ALA A 58 -11.95 14.89 2.19
CA ALA A 58 -10.73 15.24 1.48
C ALA A 58 -9.73 16.00 2.36
N ALA A 59 -10.21 17.09 2.99
CA ALA A 59 -9.40 17.94 3.84
C ALA A 59 -9.05 17.25 5.16
N GLU A 60 -10.04 16.62 5.81
CA GLU A 60 -9.84 16.00 7.13
C GLU A 60 -8.98 14.74 7.07
N SER A 61 -9.06 13.95 5.99
CA SER A 61 -8.17 12.79 5.83
C SER A 61 -6.74 13.17 5.46
N GLU A 62 -6.54 14.28 4.74
CA GLU A 62 -5.22 14.85 4.51
C GLU A 62 -4.64 15.38 5.83
N ASP A 63 -5.42 16.17 6.57
CA ASP A 63 -5.02 16.70 7.89
C ASP A 63 -4.73 15.57 8.89
N PHE A 64 -5.53 14.51 8.87
CA PHE A 64 -5.34 13.31 9.69
C PHE A 64 -3.96 12.69 9.48
N LEU A 65 -3.52 12.52 8.23
CA LEU A 65 -2.18 12.01 7.96
C LEU A 65 -1.11 13.06 8.18
N LEU A 66 -1.36 14.34 7.88
CA LEU A 66 -0.40 15.41 8.19
C LEU A 66 -0.09 15.50 9.68
N GLN A 67 -0.97 15.02 10.55
CA GLN A 67 -0.70 14.94 11.99
C GLN A 67 0.43 13.96 12.35
N THR A 68 0.67 12.92 11.55
CA THR A 68 1.80 12.00 11.74
C THR A 68 3.14 12.64 11.35
N TYR A 69 3.12 13.77 10.65
CA TYR A 69 4.32 14.49 10.25
C TYR A 69 4.76 15.45 11.36
N PRO A 70 6.08 15.58 11.59
CA PRO A 70 6.63 16.71 12.33
C PRO A 70 6.09 18.03 11.79
N GLN A 71 5.79 18.99 12.68
CA GLN A 71 5.14 20.26 12.30
C GLN A 71 5.90 21.00 11.19
N HIS A 72 7.23 20.99 11.23
CA HIS A 72 8.09 21.62 10.23
C HIS A 72 7.98 20.97 8.84
N LEU A 73 7.64 19.68 8.74
CA LEU A 73 7.49 18.98 7.46
C LEU A 73 6.15 19.23 6.77
N ARG A 74 5.13 19.68 7.49
CA ARG A 74 3.78 19.88 6.93
C ARG A 74 3.75 20.92 5.81
N HIS A 75 4.56 21.98 5.92
CA HIS A 75 4.63 23.00 4.88
C HIS A 75 5.18 22.45 3.56
N PHE A 76 6.12 21.50 3.66
CA PHE A 76 6.79 20.89 2.51
C PHE A 76 5.88 19.90 1.73
N CYS A 77 4.85 19.34 2.37
CA CYS A 77 3.88 18.46 1.72
C CYS A 77 3.11 19.13 0.55
N ARG A 78 3.06 20.47 0.51
CA ARG A 78 2.41 21.20 -0.60
C ARG A 78 3.21 21.15 -1.90
N ARG A 79 4.54 20.98 -1.84
CA ARG A 79 5.44 20.99 -3.00
C ARG A 79 6.49 19.86 -2.90
N PRO A 80 6.05 18.59 -2.87
CA PRO A 80 6.94 17.45 -2.60
C PRO A 80 8.07 17.32 -3.62
N LEU A 81 7.79 17.61 -4.90
CA LEU A 81 8.78 17.56 -5.97
C LEU A 81 9.87 18.61 -5.78
N VAL A 82 9.51 19.86 -5.46
CA VAL A 82 10.48 20.93 -5.23
C VAL A 82 11.38 20.60 -4.04
N VAL A 83 10.81 20.08 -2.95
CA VAL A 83 11.57 19.75 -1.74
C VAL A 83 12.51 18.57 -1.97
N ALA A 84 12.05 17.51 -2.64
CA ALA A 84 12.89 16.38 -3.00
C ALA A 84 14.02 16.80 -3.96
N SER A 85 13.74 17.65 -4.95
CA SER A 85 14.75 18.17 -5.88
C SER A 85 15.79 19.04 -5.17
N VAL A 86 15.35 19.98 -4.32
CA VAL A 86 16.26 20.84 -3.53
C VAL A 86 17.13 19.98 -2.63
N PHE A 87 16.57 18.96 -1.99
CA PHE A 87 17.32 18.02 -1.16
C PHE A 87 18.45 17.35 -1.95
N VAL A 88 18.17 16.78 -3.12
CA VAL A 88 19.20 16.15 -3.97
C VAL A 88 20.23 17.17 -4.41
N CYS A 89 19.81 18.34 -4.89
CA CYS A 89 20.73 19.39 -5.32
C CYS A 89 21.68 19.83 -4.20
N VAL A 90 21.16 19.99 -2.97
CA VAL A 90 21.97 20.33 -1.81
C VAL A 90 22.94 19.19 -1.46
N ASN A 91 22.49 17.94 -1.44
CA ASN A 91 23.38 16.80 -1.16
C ASN A 91 24.49 16.67 -2.21
N VAL A 92 24.15 16.79 -3.49
CA VAL A 92 25.12 16.74 -4.60
C VAL A 92 26.09 17.92 -4.53
N ALA A 93 25.60 19.14 -4.25
CA ALA A 93 26.46 20.31 -4.10
C ALA A 93 27.41 20.17 -2.90
N VAL A 94 26.92 19.72 -1.74
CA VAL A 94 27.76 19.48 -0.55
C VAL A 94 28.79 18.40 -0.84
N ALA A 95 28.40 17.28 -1.45
CA ALA A 95 29.34 16.21 -1.82
C ALA A 95 30.40 16.70 -2.82
N GLY A 96 29.99 17.49 -3.82
CA GLY A 96 30.89 18.08 -4.81
C GLY A 96 31.87 19.10 -4.22
N ILE A 97 31.40 20.03 -3.39
CA ILE A 97 32.25 21.01 -2.69
C ILE A 97 33.23 20.29 -1.78
N THR A 98 32.74 19.34 -0.99
CA THR A 98 33.57 18.55 -0.07
C THR A 98 34.67 17.81 -0.82
N THR A 99 34.33 17.19 -1.96
CA THR A 99 35.31 16.48 -2.79
C THR A 99 36.28 17.43 -3.49
N SER A 100 35.82 18.61 -3.92
CA SER A 100 36.71 19.61 -4.53
C SER A 100 37.71 20.20 -3.53
N ILE A 101 37.29 20.41 -2.28
CA ILE A 101 38.16 21.00 -1.25
C ILE A 101 39.13 19.95 -0.71
N PHE A 102 38.65 18.74 -0.43
CA PHE A 102 39.44 17.73 0.30
C PHE A 102 39.99 16.61 -0.59
N GLY A 103 39.44 16.40 -1.79
CA GLY A 103 39.92 15.38 -2.73
C GLY A 103 41.23 15.73 -3.44
N GLY A 104 41.60 17.02 -3.48
CA GLY A 104 42.89 17.46 -4.01
C GLY A 104 44.08 17.26 -3.07
N PHE A 105 43.86 16.91 -1.80
CA PHE A 105 44.92 16.84 -0.78
C PHE A 105 45.57 15.45 -0.63
N THR A 106 45.03 14.41 -1.26
CA THR A 106 45.65 13.08 -1.30
C THR A 106 46.29 12.89 -2.66
N GLU A 107 47.56 13.25 -2.79
CA GLU A 107 48.39 12.99 -3.97
C GLU A 107 48.25 11.50 -4.38
N GLY A 108 47.49 11.24 -5.45
CA GLY A 108 47.30 9.90 -6.02
C GLY A 108 45.87 9.33 -5.98
N ALA A 109 44.93 9.89 -5.21
CA ALA A 109 43.57 9.35 -5.15
C ALA A 109 42.69 9.85 -6.31
N LYS A 110 42.65 9.09 -7.42
CA LYS A 110 41.62 9.25 -8.47
C LYS A 110 40.28 8.69 -8.00
N VAL A 111 39.69 9.24 -6.95
CA VAL A 111 38.27 9.00 -6.67
C VAL A 111 37.50 10.23 -7.13
N ASN A 112 37.26 10.32 -8.43
CA ASN A 112 36.32 11.31 -8.92
C ASN A 112 34.92 10.90 -8.45
N LEU A 113 34.16 11.84 -7.90
CA LEU A 113 32.76 11.64 -7.52
C LEU A 113 31.89 11.11 -8.69
N THR A 114 32.34 11.32 -9.92
CA THR A 114 31.74 10.84 -11.17
C THR A 114 32.12 9.42 -11.55
N GLN A 115 33.15 8.83 -10.93
CA GLN A 115 33.61 7.46 -11.22
C GLN A 115 32.87 6.42 -10.40
N ASP A 116 32.34 6.76 -9.22
CA ASP A 116 31.56 5.80 -8.45
C ASP A 116 30.10 5.79 -8.90
N SER A 117 29.72 4.71 -9.57
CA SER A 117 28.37 4.49 -10.07
C SER A 117 27.31 4.41 -8.97
N GLY A 118 27.69 4.14 -7.71
CA GLY A 118 26.78 3.96 -6.57
C GLY A 118 26.16 5.25 -6.04
N ILE A 119 26.79 6.41 -6.28
CA ILE A 119 26.25 7.69 -5.77
C ILE A 119 24.94 8.08 -6.46
N ILE A 120 24.83 7.82 -7.76
CA ILE A 120 23.66 8.17 -8.58
C ILE A 120 22.39 7.44 -8.07
N PRO A 121 22.36 6.10 -7.98
CA PRO A 121 21.18 5.39 -7.49
C PRO A 121 20.89 5.71 -6.03
N ALA A 122 21.89 6.04 -5.20
CA ALA A 122 21.67 6.47 -3.81
C ALA A 122 20.93 7.81 -3.75
N GLN A 123 21.32 8.79 -4.57
CA GLN A 123 20.61 10.07 -4.67
C GLN A 123 19.21 9.92 -5.26
N LEU A 124 19.03 9.03 -6.25
CA LEU A 124 17.71 8.70 -6.79
C LEU A 124 16.81 8.02 -5.75
N LEU A 125 17.36 7.13 -4.93
CA LEU A 125 16.64 6.51 -3.82
C LEU A 125 16.21 7.57 -2.80
N ALA A 126 17.12 8.47 -2.41
CA ALA A 126 16.81 9.53 -1.47
C ALA A 126 15.72 10.48 -2.02
N PHE A 127 15.84 10.88 -3.28
CA PHE A 127 14.81 11.65 -3.99
C PHE A 127 13.45 10.96 -3.93
N ALA A 128 13.40 9.69 -4.31
CA ALA A 128 12.18 8.90 -4.34
C ALA A 128 11.58 8.77 -2.94
N ALA A 129 12.39 8.44 -1.94
CA ALA A 129 11.95 8.31 -0.54
C ALA A 129 11.32 9.61 -0.04
N PHE A 130 11.96 10.77 -0.25
CA PHE A 130 11.40 12.07 0.15
C PHE A 130 10.13 12.43 -0.62
N TYR A 131 10.14 12.21 -1.94
CA TYR A 131 8.97 12.47 -2.78
C TYR A 131 7.76 11.66 -2.30
N TYR A 132 7.91 10.35 -2.12
CA TYR A 132 6.84 9.48 -1.67
C TYR A 132 6.42 9.78 -0.24
N TYR A 133 7.37 10.04 0.64
CA TYR A 133 7.09 10.42 2.02
C TYR A 133 6.19 11.66 2.06
N LEU A 134 6.53 12.72 1.34
CA LEU A 134 5.75 13.96 1.34
C LEU A 134 4.42 13.85 0.58
N GLN A 135 4.32 12.97 -0.42
CA GLN A 135 3.11 12.81 -1.23
C GLN A 135 2.05 11.91 -0.57
N MET A 136 2.43 11.13 0.44
CA MET A 136 1.58 10.10 1.04
C MET A 136 0.21 10.60 1.55
N PRO A 137 0.11 11.74 2.28
CA PRO A 137 -1.19 12.25 2.77
C PRO A 137 -2.18 12.51 1.65
N LYS A 138 -1.72 13.21 0.59
CA LYS A 138 -2.53 13.54 -0.58
C LYS A 138 -2.99 12.30 -1.34
N ARG A 139 -2.14 11.27 -1.45
CA ARG A 139 -2.48 10.02 -2.13
C ARG A 139 -3.52 9.23 -1.36
N PHE A 140 -3.39 9.15 -0.05
CA PHE A 140 -4.36 8.49 0.80
C PHE A 140 -5.73 9.18 0.76
N SER A 141 -5.77 10.51 0.90
CA SER A 141 -7.01 11.31 0.77
C SER A 141 -7.67 11.07 -0.59
N LYS A 142 -6.90 11.13 -1.67
CA LYS A 142 -7.38 10.79 -3.02
C LYS A 142 -7.96 9.38 -3.11
N THR A 143 -7.34 8.38 -2.49
CA THR A 143 -7.86 7.00 -2.45
C THR A 143 -9.21 6.92 -1.73
N LEU A 144 -9.39 7.63 -0.62
CA LEU A 144 -10.68 7.66 0.09
C LEU A 144 -11.78 8.35 -0.73
N ILE A 145 -11.45 9.45 -1.42
CA ILE A 145 -12.38 10.13 -2.33
C ILE A 145 -12.79 9.23 -3.49
N GLU A 146 -11.83 8.52 -4.11
CA GLU A 146 -12.14 7.59 -5.19
C GLU A 146 -13.00 6.41 -4.72
N LEU A 147 -12.73 5.84 -3.54
CA LEU A 147 -13.57 4.80 -2.96
C LEU A 147 -15.01 5.28 -2.73
N ARG A 148 -15.16 6.49 -2.20
CA ARG A 148 -16.48 7.13 -2.04
C ARG A 148 -17.17 7.29 -3.39
N ASN A 149 -16.49 7.86 -4.38
CA ASN A 149 -17.08 8.12 -5.70
C ASN A 149 -17.47 6.81 -6.42
N ASN A 150 -16.82 5.70 -6.10
CA ASN A 150 -17.17 4.36 -6.57
C ASN A 150 -18.33 3.72 -5.76
N GLY A 151 -18.93 4.45 -4.83
CA GLY A 151 -20.06 4.01 -3.99
C GLY A 151 -19.70 2.91 -2.98
N VAL A 152 -18.41 2.73 -2.65
CA VAL A 152 -17.96 1.63 -1.78
C VAL A 152 -18.54 1.74 -0.36
N PHE A 153 -18.84 2.95 0.09
CA PHE A 153 -19.43 3.20 1.41
C PHE A 153 -20.94 3.37 1.29
N ALA A 154 -21.71 2.63 2.09
CA ALA A 154 -23.17 2.72 2.10
C ALA A 154 -23.70 4.00 2.78
N SER A 155 -22.86 4.65 3.59
CA SER A 155 -23.21 5.82 4.37
C SER A 155 -22.24 6.95 4.07
N ASP A 156 -22.77 8.16 4.16
CA ASP A 156 -22.03 9.39 3.99
C ASP A 156 -21.05 9.65 5.15
N ASP A 157 -21.33 9.13 6.34
CA ASP A 157 -20.48 9.32 7.50
C ASP A 157 -19.44 8.20 7.60
N ILE A 158 -18.19 8.49 7.22
CA ILE A 158 -17.09 7.55 7.41
C ILE A 158 -16.60 7.67 8.85
N ARG A 159 -16.80 6.59 9.62
CA ARG A 159 -16.26 6.48 10.97
C ARG A 159 -14.83 5.99 10.91
N ILE A 160 -13.90 6.78 11.43
CA ILE A 160 -12.54 6.31 11.72
C ILE A 160 -12.52 5.85 13.17
N GLY A 161 -12.05 4.61 13.40
CA GLY A 161 -11.97 4.06 14.75
C GLY A 161 -11.07 4.90 15.65
N CYS A 162 -11.51 5.12 16.90
CA CYS A 162 -10.78 5.93 17.88
C CYS A 162 -9.33 5.43 18.11
N ARG A 163 -9.10 4.13 17.92
CA ARG A 163 -7.75 3.54 17.99
C ARG A 163 -6.79 4.13 16.96
N VAL A 164 -7.25 4.39 15.73
CA VAL A 164 -6.39 4.91 14.65
C VAL A 164 -6.18 6.41 14.81
N SER A 165 -7.17 7.17 15.26
CA SER A 165 -6.94 8.57 15.62
C SER A 165 -5.95 8.67 16.77
N ARG A 166 -6.07 7.85 17.81
CA ARG A 166 -5.05 7.79 18.86
C ARG A 166 -3.66 7.44 18.31
N LEU A 167 -3.59 6.54 17.32
CA LEU A 167 -2.35 6.16 16.65
C LEU A 167 -1.70 7.36 15.92
N SER A 168 -2.48 8.19 15.21
CA SER A 168 -1.93 9.37 14.51
C SER A 168 -1.46 10.47 15.46
N TYR A 169 -2.10 10.61 16.62
CA TYR A 169 -1.70 11.57 17.65
C TYR A 169 -0.54 11.10 18.54
N ASP A 170 -0.29 9.78 18.61
CA ASP A 170 0.76 9.22 19.46
C ASP A 170 2.13 9.81 19.09
N SER A 171 2.77 10.48 20.07
CA SER A 171 4.10 11.06 19.89
C SER A 171 5.14 9.99 19.60
N ARG A 172 4.95 8.75 20.10
CA ARG A 172 5.90 7.65 19.89
C ARG A 172 6.05 7.32 18.42
N ILE A 173 4.95 7.33 17.67
CA ILE A 173 4.95 6.98 16.24
C ILE A 173 5.65 8.06 15.42
N ARG A 174 5.48 9.33 15.79
CA ARG A 174 6.19 10.46 15.18
C ARG A 174 7.70 10.43 15.42
N MET A 175 8.15 9.76 16.48
CA MET A 175 9.57 9.63 16.79
C MET A 175 10.24 8.45 16.08
N ILE A 176 9.49 7.47 15.56
CA ILE A 176 10.06 6.29 14.87
C ILE A 176 10.99 6.71 13.73
N PRO A 177 10.63 7.64 12.82
CA PRO A 177 11.53 8.01 11.74
C PRO A 177 12.83 8.67 12.21
N ILE A 178 12.73 9.47 13.27
CA ILE A 178 13.86 10.18 13.86
C ILE A 178 14.83 9.19 14.50
N PHE A 179 14.32 8.25 15.33
CA PHE A 179 15.15 7.22 15.92
C PHE A 179 15.74 6.27 14.88
N GLY A 180 14.98 5.90 13.85
CA GLY A 180 15.48 5.10 12.73
C GLY A 180 16.66 5.79 12.02
N ALA A 181 16.51 7.08 11.70
CA ALA A 181 17.57 7.89 11.11
C ALA A 181 18.82 7.98 12.01
N LEU A 182 18.63 8.21 13.31
CA LEU A 182 19.73 8.31 14.28
C LEU A 182 20.49 6.98 14.42
N ILE A 183 19.78 5.85 14.55
CA ILE A 183 20.39 4.52 14.67
C ILE A 183 21.25 4.24 13.43
N VAL A 184 20.71 4.47 12.23
CA VAL A 184 21.47 4.21 11.01
C VAL A 184 22.63 5.19 10.83
N GLY A 185 22.44 6.47 11.19
CA GLY A 185 23.53 7.44 11.21
C GLY A 185 24.69 7.02 12.11
N VAL A 186 24.40 6.56 13.33
CA VAL A 186 25.40 6.05 14.28
C VAL A 186 26.07 4.79 13.74
N LEU A 187 25.33 3.86 13.16
CA LEU A 187 25.88 2.64 12.56
C LEU A 187 26.82 2.97 11.39
N ILE A 188 26.42 3.86 10.49
CA ILE A 188 27.27 4.27 9.36
C ILE A 188 28.51 5.00 9.86
N ALA A 189 28.37 5.94 10.80
CA ALA A 189 29.50 6.62 11.41
C ALA A 189 30.47 5.66 12.10
N LEU A 190 29.96 4.63 12.77
CA LEU A 190 30.77 3.58 13.39
C LEU A 190 31.49 2.74 12.33
N VAL A 191 30.78 2.29 11.28
CA VAL A 191 31.37 1.49 10.19
C VAL A 191 32.46 2.27 9.46
N THR A 192 32.21 3.54 9.12
CA THR A 192 33.23 4.38 8.47
C THR A 192 34.42 4.60 9.40
N THR A 193 34.20 4.87 10.69
CA THR A 193 35.28 5.02 11.67
C THR A 193 36.09 3.74 11.85
N LEU A 194 35.45 2.57 11.92
CA LEU A 194 36.14 1.28 12.07
C LEU A 194 36.91 0.87 10.82
N ARG A 195 36.40 1.18 9.63
CA ARG A 195 37.09 0.91 8.35
C ARG A 195 38.37 1.72 8.18
N ILE A 196 38.44 2.92 8.75
CA ILE A 196 39.66 3.75 8.74
C ILE A 196 40.86 3.03 9.39
N PHE A 197 40.60 2.10 10.32
CA PHE A 197 41.65 1.32 10.97
C PHE A 197 42.06 0.05 10.20
N ARG A 198 41.41 -0.28 9.07
CA ARG A 198 41.80 -1.37 8.17
C ARG A 198 42.53 -0.80 6.96
N THR A 199 43.65 -1.41 6.58
CA THR A 199 44.33 -1.13 5.31
C THR A 199 43.39 -1.47 4.15
N PRO A 200 42.94 -0.48 3.34
CA PRO A 200 42.00 -0.75 2.27
C PRO A 200 42.76 -1.38 1.10
N GLU A 201 42.55 -2.68 0.87
CA GLU A 201 42.89 -3.29 -0.42
C GLU A 201 41.89 -2.83 -1.50
N THR A 202 40.74 -2.30 -1.11
CA THR A 202 39.68 -1.78 -1.99
C THR A 202 39.20 -0.42 -1.50
N VAL A 203 39.11 0.55 -2.41
CA VAL A 203 38.63 1.92 -2.12
C VAL A 203 37.21 2.04 -2.66
N TYR A 204 36.21 2.09 -1.76
CA TYR A 204 34.83 2.40 -2.12
C TYR A 204 34.56 3.92 -2.00
N TRP A 205 33.52 4.47 -2.64
CA TRP A 205 33.14 5.88 -2.48
C TRP A 205 32.85 6.33 -1.04
N PHE A 206 32.60 5.40 -0.12
CA PHE A 206 32.40 5.71 1.29
C PHE A 206 33.69 5.61 2.12
N ASP A 207 34.81 5.14 1.54
CA ASP A 207 36.15 5.11 2.17
C ASP A 207 36.84 6.48 2.08
N LEU A 208 36.10 7.49 2.50
CA LEU A 208 36.43 8.89 2.41
C LEU A 208 37.16 9.36 3.68
N ASN A 209 38.09 10.32 3.56
CA ASN A 209 38.73 11.01 4.70
C ASN A 209 37.68 11.44 5.75
N HIS A 210 38.07 11.55 7.03
CA HIS A 210 37.16 11.91 8.14
C HIS A 210 36.22 13.09 7.81
N VAL A 211 36.73 14.11 7.11
CA VAL A 211 35.95 15.29 6.72
C VAL A 211 34.82 14.96 5.74
N ASN A 212 35.07 14.04 4.82
CA ASN A 212 34.13 13.62 3.78
C ASN A 212 33.11 12.59 4.33
N SER A 213 33.39 11.96 5.47
CA SER A 213 32.45 11.06 6.15
C SER A 213 31.24 11.78 6.77
N VAL A 214 31.37 13.06 7.14
CA VAL A 214 30.29 13.82 7.78
C VAL A 214 29.11 14.07 6.84
N PRO A 215 29.29 14.63 5.61
CA PRO A 215 28.20 14.79 4.67
C PRO A 215 27.56 13.46 4.27
N LEU A 216 28.36 12.40 4.16
CA LEU A 216 27.89 11.05 3.88
C LEU A 216 26.93 10.57 4.96
N VAL A 217 27.33 10.64 6.23
CA VAL A 217 26.50 10.26 7.38
C VAL A 217 25.21 11.08 7.39
N ILE A 218 25.28 12.40 7.19
CA ILE A 218 24.10 13.27 7.14
C ILE A 218 23.16 12.88 6.00
N GLY A 219 23.68 12.67 4.78
CA GLY A 219 22.88 12.28 3.62
C GLY A 219 22.16 10.94 3.82
N TRP A 220 22.86 9.97 4.41
CA TRP A 220 22.25 8.69 4.79
C TRP A 220 21.22 8.84 5.91
N MET A 221 21.50 9.61 6.96
CA MET A 221 20.51 9.89 8.02
C MET A 221 19.23 10.47 7.45
N LEU A 222 19.33 11.43 6.53
CA LEU A 222 18.17 12.04 5.89
C LEU A 222 17.43 11.07 4.97
N THR A 223 18.15 10.21 4.23
CA THR A 223 17.56 9.15 3.43
C THR A 223 16.77 8.16 4.30
N TRP A 224 17.35 7.74 5.41
CA TRP A 224 16.71 6.83 6.36
C TRP A 224 15.55 7.49 7.11
N LEU A 225 15.62 8.78 7.40
CA LEU A 225 14.48 9.56 7.91
C LEU A 225 13.30 9.50 6.92
N ALA A 226 13.56 9.68 5.63
CA ALA A 226 12.53 9.60 4.61
C ALA A 226 11.97 8.18 4.47
N LEU A 227 12.82 7.15 4.38
CA LEU A 227 12.39 5.75 4.25
C LEU A 227 11.56 5.26 5.45
N SER A 228 12.02 5.53 6.66
CA SER A 228 11.29 5.21 7.89
C SER A 228 10.01 6.04 8.03
N GLY A 229 10.02 7.27 7.54
CA GLY A 229 8.83 8.11 7.37
C GLY A 229 7.80 7.46 6.43
N VAL A 230 8.21 6.99 5.25
CA VAL A 230 7.33 6.25 4.32
C VAL A 230 6.76 5.01 5.00
N ALA A 231 7.60 4.20 5.63
CA ALA A 231 7.17 2.98 6.32
C ALA A 231 6.14 3.28 7.43
N THR A 232 6.38 4.33 8.21
CA THR A 232 5.47 4.77 9.28
C THR A 232 4.15 5.28 8.71
N SER A 233 4.19 6.18 7.72
CA SER A 233 2.99 6.69 7.05
C SER A 233 2.19 5.56 6.40
N MET A 234 2.85 4.58 5.80
CA MET A 234 2.21 3.40 5.24
C MET A 234 1.54 2.55 6.32
N ALA A 235 2.22 2.27 7.44
CA ALA A 235 1.64 1.51 8.54
C ALA A 235 0.39 2.20 9.10
N VAL A 236 0.44 3.52 9.27
CA VAL A 236 -0.71 4.32 9.73
C VAL A 236 -1.84 4.31 8.69
N SER A 237 -1.54 4.53 7.40
CA SER A 237 -2.54 4.46 6.33
C SER A 237 -3.19 3.08 6.23
N GLY A 238 -2.42 2.00 6.35
CA GLY A 238 -2.94 0.63 6.33
C GLY A 238 -3.82 0.34 7.55
N ALA A 239 -3.41 0.79 8.73
CA ALA A 239 -4.22 0.69 9.94
C ALA A 239 -5.53 1.51 9.82
N ALA A 240 -5.44 2.71 9.25
CA ALA A 240 -6.59 3.58 9.00
C ALA A 240 -7.59 2.94 8.04
N LEU A 241 -7.13 2.45 6.87
CA LEU A 241 -7.97 1.71 5.93
C LEU A 241 -8.60 0.50 6.58
N SER A 242 -7.82 -0.30 7.33
CA SER A 242 -8.36 -1.47 8.02
C SER A 242 -9.44 -1.10 9.04
N SER A 243 -9.30 0.02 9.75
CA SER A 243 -10.31 0.49 10.70
C SER A 243 -11.54 1.04 10.00
N ILE A 244 -11.36 1.78 8.90
CA ILE A 244 -12.47 2.30 8.07
C ILE A 244 -13.28 1.12 7.55
N PHE A 245 -12.62 0.09 7.01
CA PHE A 245 -13.34 -1.05 6.45
C PHE A 245 -13.99 -1.95 7.52
N ALA A 246 -13.43 -2.01 8.73
CA ALA A 246 -14.05 -2.77 9.83
C ALA A 246 -15.26 -2.04 10.46
N GLY A 247 -15.29 -0.71 10.43
CA GLY A 247 -16.29 0.09 11.15
C GLY A 247 -17.45 0.63 10.30
N ASN A 248 -17.41 0.46 8.98
CA ASN A 248 -18.40 1.02 8.07
C ASN A 248 -19.04 -0.08 7.21
N LYS A 249 -20.31 0.10 6.84
CA LYS A 249 -21.00 -0.81 5.91
C LYS A 249 -20.45 -0.62 4.51
N ILE A 250 -19.88 -1.69 3.97
CA ILE A 250 -19.24 -1.72 2.67
C ILE A 250 -20.19 -2.31 1.64
N LEU A 251 -20.23 -1.68 0.47
CA LEU A 251 -20.90 -2.18 -0.71
C LEU A 251 -19.85 -2.49 -1.76
N VAL A 252 -19.86 -3.74 -2.24
CA VAL A 252 -19.01 -4.14 -3.35
C VAL A 252 -19.89 -4.23 -4.59
N HIS A 253 -19.43 -3.64 -5.70
CA HIS A 253 -20.20 -3.55 -6.94
C HIS A 253 -19.72 -4.56 -7.99
N SER A 254 -20.49 -5.61 -8.25
CA SER A 254 -20.07 -6.75 -9.09
C SER A 254 -19.76 -6.34 -10.53
N LEU A 255 -20.59 -5.43 -11.05
CA LEU A 255 -20.53 -4.92 -12.41
C LEU A 255 -19.71 -3.62 -12.51
N HIS A 256 -18.91 -3.29 -11.49
CA HIS A 256 -18.06 -2.11 -11.56
C HIS A 256 -17.01 -2.27 -12.67
N PRO A 257 -16.76 -1.23 -13.49
CA PRO A 257 -15.89 -1.32 -14.67
C PRO A 257 -14.42 -1.66 -14.32
N ASP A 258 -14.00 -1.49 -13.07
CA ASP A 258 -12.64 -1.81 -12.60
C ASP A 258 -12.38 -3.31 -12.36
N LYS A 259 -13.42 -4.17 -12.41
CA LYS A 259 -13.36 -5.60 -12.08
C LYS A 259 -12.83 -5.90 -10.68
N CYS A 260 -12.81 -4.90 -9.80
CA CYS A 260 -12.33 -4.97 -8.42
C CYS A 260 -13.41 -4.51 -7.44
N GLY A 261 -14.68 -4.46 -7.85
CA GLY A 261 -15.77 -4.09 -6.97
C GLY A 261 -15.85 -2.61 -6.60
N GLY A 262 -15.13 -1.74 -7.31
CA GLY A 262 -14.91 -0.34 -6.91
C GLY A 262 -13.69 -0.10 -6.02
N PHE A 263 -12.95 -1.16 -5.65
CA PHE A 263 -11.80 -1.07 -4.75
C PHE A 263 -10.45 -0.87 -5.45
N SER A 264 -10.41 -0.74 -6.78
CA SER A 264 -9.17 -0.46 -7.51
C SER A 264 -8.32 0.70 -6.94
N PRO A 265 -8.89 1.79 -6.37
CA PRO A 265 -8.10 2.85 -5.74
C PRO A 265 -7.15 2.38 -4.63
N VAL A 266 -7.54 1.37 -3.84
CA VAL A 266 -6.69 0.80 -2.77
C VAL A 266 -5.53 0.00 -3.39
N GLY A 267 -5.80 -0.77 -4.44
CA GLY A 267 -4.77 -1.47 -5.21
C GLY A 267 -3.77 -0.51 -5.86
N LYS A 268 -4.25 0.61 -6.44
CA LYS A 268 -3.40 1.66 -7.01
C LYS A 268 -2.54 2.35 -5.95
N PHE A 269 -3.09 2.61 -4.77
CA PHE A 269 -2.37 3.17 -3.64
C PHE A 269 -1.23 2.27 -3.19
N SER A 270 -1.49 0.98 -3.03
CA SER A 270 -0.46 0.00 -2.68
C SER A 270 0.59 -0.18 -3.78
N PHE A 271 0.17 -0.21 -5.05
CA PHE A 271 1.09 -0.29 -6.19
C PHE A 271 2.06 0.90 -6.22
N LEU A 272 1.56 2.10 -5.96
CA LEU A 272 2.38 3.30 -5.85
C LEU A 272 3.51 3.12 -4.82
N LEU A 273 3.21 2.54 -3.67
CA LEU A 273 4.21 2.25 -2.63
C LEU A 273 5.24 1.22 -3.09
N THR A 274 4.79 0.14 -3.72
CA THR A 274 5.72 -0.88 -4.26
C THR A 274 6.60 -0.34 -5.37
N SER A 275 6.16 0.68 -6.12
CA SER A 275 7.00 1.30 -7.15
C SER A 275 8.22 2.02 -6.56
N MET A 276 8.15 2.46 -5.30
CA MET A 276 9.32 2.99 -4.57
C MET A 276 10.37 1.91 -4.34
N ALA A 277 9.96 0.64 -4.20
CA ALA A 277 10.88 -0.47 -4.04
C ALA A 277 11.71 -0.77 -5.31
N LEU A 278 11.40 -0.14 -6.45
CA LEU A 278 12.27 -0.21 -7.62
C LEU A 278 13.66 0.38 -7.34
N PHE A 279 13.74 1.47 -6.55
CA PHE A 279 15.00 2.17 -6.30
C PHE A 279 15.99 1.36 -5.45
N PRO A 280 15.59 0.72 -4.33
CA PRO A 280 16.46 -0.25 -3.65
C PRO A 280 16.87 -1.43 -4.55
N GLY A 281 15.99 -1.89 -5.45
CA GLY A 281 16.33 -2.92 -6.42
C GLY A 281 17.44 -2.47 -7.38
N ILE A 282 17.36 -1.25 -7.92
CA ILE A 282 18.40 -0.65 -8.76
C ILE A 282 19.71 -0.53 -7.97
N MET A 283 19.65 -0.13 -6.69
CA MET A 283 20.84 -0.08 -5.82
C MET A 283 21.53 -1.43 -5.72
N ILE A 284 20.79 -2.52 -5.48
CA ILE A 284 21.35 -3.89 -5.41
C ILE A 284 22.04 -4.25 -6.73
N VAL A 285 21.42 -3.94 -7.88
CA VAL A 285 22.02 -4.21 -9.20
C VAL A 285 23.32 -3.43 -9.38
N VAL A 286 23.34 -2.14 -9.04
CA VAL A 286 24.55 -1.31 -9.17
C VAL A 286 25.64 -1.80 -8.22
N PHE A 287 25.31 -2.15 -6.97
CA PHE A 287 26.29 -2.70 -6.05
C PHE A 287 26.89 -4.01 -6.55
N ALA A 288 26.06 -4.94 -7.04
CA ALA A 288 26.55 -6.19 -7.61
C ALA A 288 27.45 -5.95 -8.83
N TRP A 289 27.07 -5.00 -9.70
CA TRP A 289 27.89 -4.62 -10.85
C TRP A 289 29.24 -4.05 -10.43
N THR A 290 29.26 -3.11 -9.48
CA THR A 290 30.49 -2.53 -8.94
C THR A 290 31.37 -3.59 -8.26
N SER A 291 30.78 -4.57 -7.57
CA SER A 291 31.54 -5.68 -6.99
C SER A 291 32.15 -6.60 -8.05
N ILE A 292 31.49 -6.79 -9.20
CA ILE A 292 32.05 -7.52 -10.35
C ILE A 292 33.23 -6.74 -10.94
N GLU A 293 33.05 -5.45 -11.24
CA GLU A 293 34.08 -4.60 -11.84
C GLU A 293 35.36 -4.53 -10.98
N ASN A 294 35.20 -4.54 -9.66
CA ASN A 294 36.30 -4.50 -8.70
C ASN A 294 36.87 -5.89 -8.35
N ASN A 295 36.37 -6.98 -8.93
CA ASN A 295 36.71 -8.36 -8.56
C ASN A 295 36.50 -8.69 -7.06
N THR A 296 35.58 -7.99 -6.39
CA THR A 296 35.23 -8.20 -4.97
C THR A 296 33.96 -9.02 -4.79
N LEU A 297 33.36 -9.52 -5.88
CA LEU A 297 32.09 -10.25 -5.83
C LEU A 297 32.10 -11.38 -4.80
N ARG A 298 33.20 -12.13 -4.68
CA ARG A 298 33.30 -13.26 -3.73
C ARG A 298 33.25 -12.81 -2.26
N SER A 299 33.82 -11.66 -1.92
CA SER A 299 33.74 -11.12 -0.55
C SER A 299 32.38 -10.51 -0.26
N ASP A 300 31.76 -9.89 -1.27
CA ASP A 300 30.51 -9.13 -1.14
C ASP A 300 29.27 -10.04 -1.27
N TYR A 301 29.44 -11.26 -1.80
CA TYR A 301 28.36 -12.23 -2.06
C TYR A 301 27.41 -12.48 -0.87
N PRO A 302 27.88 -12.68 0.38
CA PRO A 302 26.97 -12.91 1.50
C PRO A 302 26.08 -11.70 1.78
N LEU A 303 26.59 -10.48 1.60
CA LEU A 303 25.83 -9.25 1.79
C LEU A 303 24.79 -9.08 0.67
N LEU A 304 25.19 -9.30 -0.59
CA LEU A 304 24.27 -9.23 -1.74
C LEU A 304 23.12 -10.25 -1.63
N ILE A 305 23.37 -11.47 -1.15
CA ILE A 305 22.31 -12.45 -0.87
C ILE A 305 21.38 -11.91 0.21
N LEU A 306 21.92 -11.41 1.32
CA LEU A 306 21.11 -10.92 2.43
C LEU A 306 20.21 -9.76 1.98
N GLU A 307 20.74 -8.81 1.23
CA GLU A 307 20.00 -7.69 0.64
C GLU A 307 18.91 -8.18 -0.31
N GLY A 308 19.23 -9.15 -1.19
CA GLY A 308 18.26 -9.75 -2.11
C GLY A 308 17.12 -10.48 -1.40
N VAL A 309 17.41 -11.22 -0.32
CA VAL A 309 16.40 -11.90 0.50
C VAL A 309 15.52 -10.88 1.25
N LEU A 310 16.13 -9.88 1.88
CA LEU A 310 15.40 -8.80 2.55
C LEU A 310 14.49 -8.07 1.56
N TYR A 311 14.99 -7.80 0.36
CA TYR A 311 14.23 -7.19 -0.72
C TYR A 311 13.01 -8.04 -1.09
N LEU A 312 13.19 -9.34 -1.34
CA LEU A 312 12.09 -10.27 -1.64
C LEU A 312 11.02 -10.36 -0.56
N VAL A 313 11.37 -10.12 0.70
CA VAL A 313 10.41 -10.11 1.81
C VAL A 313 9.72 -8.76 1.95
N ILE A 314 10.47 -7.66 1.85
CA ILE A 314 9.96 -6.30 2.04
C ILE A 314 8.97 -5.91 0.95
N VAL A 315 9.23 -6.21 -0.34
CA VAL A 315 8.35 -5.75 -1.42
C VAL A 315 6.92 -6.32 -1.32
N PRO A 316 6.71 -7.64 -1.12
CA PRO A 316 5.37 -8.18 -0.87
C PRO A 316 4.72 -7.60 0.39
N LEU A 317 5.47 -7.39 1.48
CA LEU A 317 4.93 -6.77 2.69
C LEU A 317 4.44 -5.34 2.41
N LEU A 318 5.22 -4.55 1.66
CA LEU A 318 4.84 -3.21 1.23
C LEU A 318 3.55 -3.21 0.38
N PHE A 319 3.33 -4.26 -0.40
CA PHE A 319 2.12 -4.42 -1.19
C PHE A 319 0.90 -4.85 -0.37
N TYR A 320 1.01 -5.93 0.40
CA TYR A 320 -0.15 -6.58 1.00
C TYR A 320 -0.67 -5.86 2.26
N LEU A 321 0.20 -5.18 3.01
CA LEU A 321 -0.15 -4.58 4.28
C LEU A 321 -1.27 -3.52 4.18
N PRO A 322 -1.22 -2.51 3.28
CA PRO A 322 -2.32 -1.54 3.12
C PRO A 322 -3.59 -2.14 2.52
N ILE A 323 -3.48 -3.23 1.77
CA ILE A 323 -4.60 -3.90 1.08
C ILE A 323 -5.39 -4.82 2.03
N ARG A 324 -4.76 -5.33 3.09
CA ARG A 324 -5.33 -6.36 3.96
C ARG A 324 -6.72 -6.00 4.51
N GLY A 325 -6.92 -4.74 4.87
CA GLY A 325 -8.22 -4.26 5.37
C GLY A 325 -9.33 -4.39 4.32
N ALA A 326 -9.09 -3.90 3.10
CA ALA A 326 -10.04 -4.00 1.99
C ALA A 326 -10.31 -5.46 1.61
N HIS A 327 -9.26 -6.29 1.54
CA HIS A 327 -9.43 -7.71 1.22
C HIS A 327 -10.36 -8.42 2.21
N LYS A 328 -10.15 -8.23 3.52
CA LYS A 328 -11.01 -8.81 4.56
C LYS A 328 -12.46 -8.39 4.41
N ALA A 329 -12.70 -7.10 4.13
CA ALA A 329 -14.04 -6.59 3.92
C ALA A 329 -14.71 -7.18 2.67
N MET A 330 -13.98 -7.30 1.56
CA MET A 330 -14.52 -7.90 0.33
C MET A 330 -14.84 -9.38 0.52
N VAL A 331 -14.01 -10.12 1.28
CA VAL A 331 -14.28 -11.52 1.66
C VAL A 331 -15.53 -11.61 2.52
N ALA A 332 -15.64 -10.79 3.57
CA ALA A 332 -16.82 -10.78 4.44
C ALA A 332 -18.11 -10.47 3.66
N TYR A 333 -18.07 -9.48 2.77
CA TYR A 333 -19.21 -9.13 1.91
C TYR A 333 -19.61 -10.29 0.98
N ARG A 334 -18.65 -10.96 0.35
CA ARG A 334 -18.93 -12.13 -0.50
C ARG A 334 -19.53 -13.26 0.31
N ASP A 335 -18.96 -13.55 1.48
CA ASP A 335 -19.43 -14.65 2.33
C ASP A 335 -20.85 -14.36 2.87
N ASP A 336 -21.18 -13.10 3.16
CA ASP A 336 -22.52 -12.66 3.51
C ASP A 336 -23.52 -12.84 2.35
N LEU A 337 -23.13 -12.46 1.11
CA LEU A 337 -23.95 -12.69 -0.08
C LEU A 337 -24.23 -14.18 -0.31
N ILE A 338 -23.18 -15.01 -0.25
CA ILE A 338 -23.29 -16.46 -0.40
C ILE A 338 -24.25 -17.02 0.65
N ARG A 339 -24.12 -16.60 1.91
CA ARG A 339 -25.01 -17.02 2.99
C ARG A 339 -26.46 -16.64 2.69
N GLU A 340 -26.72 -15.39 2.31
CA GLU A 340 -28.07 -14.92 1.99
C GLU A 340 -28.69 -15.71 0.83
N THR A 341 -27.92 -16.01 -0.21
CA THR A 341 -28.38 -16.83 -1.35
C THR A 341 -28.67 -18.26 -0.94
N TYR A 342 -27.86 -18.86 -0.05
CA TYR A 342 -28.13 -20.19 0.50
C TYR A 342 -29.37 -20.23 1.40
N GLU A 343 -29.58 -19.22 2.24
CA GLU A 343 -30.78 -19.11 3.07
C GLU A 343 -32.04 -19.05 2.19
N ARG A 344 -32.06 -18.15 1.19
CA ARG A 344 -33.16 -18.06 0.22
C ARG A 344 -33.38 -19.38 -0.54
N TYR A 345 -32.31 -20.03 -0.97
CA TYR A 345 -32.39 -21.33 -1.63
C TYR A 345 -32.97 -22.41 -0.71
N SER A 346 -32.59 -22.42 0.57
CA SER A 346 -33.09 -23.39 1.54
C SER A 346 -34.57 -23.17 1.88
N ASP A 347 -35.00 -21.92 2.00
CA ASP A 347 -36.39 -21.56 2.22
C ASP A 347 -37.26 -21.94 1.02
N GLU A 348 -36.77 -21.70 -0.20
CA GLU A 348 -37.47 -22.09 -1.42
C GLU A 348 -37.51 -23.63 -1.59
N HIS A 349 -36.47 -24.34 -1.16
CA HIS A 349 -36.46 -25.80 -1.18
C HIS A 349 -37.46 -26.39 -0.16
N LEU A 350 -37.56 -25.81 1.04
CA LEU A 350 -38.53 -26.23 2.06
C LEU A 350 -39.97 -25.92 1.63
N SER A 351 -40.22 -24.76 1.01
CA SER A 351 -41.54 -24.39 0.50
C SER A 351 -42.00 -25.36 -0.59
N LYS A 352 -41.11 -25.77 -1.50
CA LYS A 352 -41.40 -26.78 -2.53
C LYS A 352 -41.81 -28.11 -1.96
N ARG A 353 -41.09 -28.59 -0.94
CA ARG A 353 -41.42 -29.86 -0.29
C ARG A 353 -42.85 -29.86 0.26
N ASN A 354 -43.28 -28.73 0.83
CA ASN A 354 -44.63 -28.58 1.38
C ASN A 354 -45.73 -28.43 0.30
N VAL A 355 -45.42 -27.83 -0.85
CA VAL A 355 -46.38 -27.65 -1.97
C VAL A 355 -46.52 -28.93 -2.79
N GLN A 356 -45.45 -29.70 -2.96
CA GLN A 356 -45.47 -30.98 -3.68
C GLN A 356 -46.41 -32.01 -3.03
N ASP A 357 -46.62 -31.90 -1.72
CA ASP A 357 -47.60 -32.72 -0.99
C ASP A 357 -49.06 -32.28 -1.21
N LYS A 358 -49.31 -31.10 -1.80
CA LYS A 358 -50.66 -30.47 -1.87
C LYS A 358 -51.17 -30.11 -3.26
N GLU A 359 -50.32 -29.79 -4.24
CA GLU A 359 -50.76 -29.29 -5.55
C GLU A 359 -50.08 -30.00 -6.75
N GLY A 360 -50.85 -30.13 -7.84
CA GLY A 360 -50.45 -30.82 -9.08
C GLY A 360 -49.32 -30.16 -9.88
N SER A 361 -48.79 -30.92 -10.84
CA SER A 361 -47.51 -30.76 -11.55
C SER A 361 -47.18 -29.39 -12.19
N ALA A 362 -48.14 -28.49 -12.37
CA ALA A 362 -47.90 -27.19 -13.01
C ALA A 362 -47.09 -26.21 -12.15
N SER A 363 -47.24 -26.28 -10.82
CA SER A 363 -46.50 -25.42 -9.85
C SER A 363 -45.01 -25.81 -9.72
N ILE A 364 -44.67 -27.04 -10.10
CA ILE A 364 -43.31 -27.59 -9.95
C ILE A 364 -42.33 -26.94 -10.94
N ASN A 365 -42.77 -26.65 -12.17
CA ASN A 365 -41.88 -26.12 -13.20
C ASN A 365 -41.39 -24.70 -12.90
N SER A 366 -42.28 -23.78 -12.51
CA SER A 366 -41.91 -22.41 -12.16
C SER A 366 -40.96 -22.35 -10.95
N ALA A 367 -41.19 -23.25 -9.99
CA ALA A 367 -40.30 -23.41 -8.86
C ALA A 367 -38.91 -23.89 -9.35
N VAL A 368 -38.82 -24.97 -10.12
CA VAL A 368 -37.53 -25.48 -10.64
C VAL A 368 -36.74 -24.38 -11.35
N ASP A 369 -37.39 -23.55 -12.14
CA ASP A 369 -36.76 -22.40 -12.81
C ASP A 369 -36.17 -21.39 -11.81
N GLN A 370 -36.87 -21.07 -10.71
CA GLN A 370 -36.36 -20.19 -9.66
C GLN A 370 -35.13 -20.77 -8.95
N MET A 371 -35.14 -22.07 -8.66
CA MET A 371 -33.97 -22.76 -8.07
C MET A 371 -32.76 -22.71 -9.01
N ASP A 372 -32.96 -22.88 -10.32
CA ASP A 372 -31.90 -22.79 -11.30
C ASP A 372 -31.34 -21.36 -11.40
N ILE A 373 -32.19 -20.34 -11.28
CA ILE A 373 -31.77 -18.94 -11.20
C ILE A 373 -30.93 -18.70 -9.94
N LEU A 374 -31.38 -19.14 -8.77
CA LEU A 374 -30.63 -19.01 -7.51
C LEU A 374 -29.29 -19.75 -7.56
N LYS A 375 -29.25 -20.94 -8.17
CA LYS A 375 -28.01 -21.69 -8.37
C LYS A 375 -27.03 -20.93 -9.26
N ARG A 376 -27.51 -20.35 -10.37
CA ARG A 376 -26.67 -19.52 -11.26
C ARG A 376 -26.17 -18.26 -10.56
N LEU A 377 -27.02 -17.65 -9.73
CA LEU A 377 -26.67 -16.48 -8.91
C LEU A 377 -25.58 -16.84 -7.89
N ALA A 378 -25.74 -17.95 -7.16
CA ALA A 378 -24.74 -18.43 -6.20
C ALA A 378 -23.38 -18.72 -6.87
N VAL A 379 -23.38 -19.33 -8.06
CA VAL A 379 -22.15 -19.56 -8.84
C VAL A 379 -21.52 -18.22 -9.23
N HIS A 380 -22.32 -17.26 -9.69
CA HIS A 380 -21.83 -15.93 -10.03
C HIS A 380 -21.26 -15.18 -8.82
N GLU A 381 -21.91 -15.26 -7.67
CA GLU A 381 -21.47 -14.68 -6.40
C GLU A 381 -20.21 -15.36 -5.84
N SER A 382 -20.03 -16.67 -6.09
CA SER A 382 -18.80 -17.36 -5.69
C SER A 382 -17.56 -16.89 -6.47
N ALA A 383 -17.77 -16.42 -7.71
CA ALA A 383 -16.72 -15.91 -8.59
C ALA A 383 -16.37 -14.43 -8.32
N TYR A 384 -16.93 -13.81 -7.28
CA TYR A 384 -16.70 -12.41 -6.96
C TYR A 384 -15.22 -12.09 -6.73
N PRO A 385 -14.68 -10.99 -7.29
CA PRO A 385 -13.32 -10.57 -6.97
C PRO A 385 -13.24 -10.18 -5.49
N VAL A 386 -12.37 -10.87 -4.74
CA VAL A 386 -12.10 -10.56 -3.32
C VAL A 386 -10.85 -9.71 -3.13
N TRP A 387 -10.11 -9.44 -4.19
CA TRP A 387 -8.86 -8.67 -4.15
C TRP A 387 -9.07 -7.27 -4.73
N PRO A 388 -8.62 -6.20 -4.03
CA PRO A 388 -8.86 -4.82 -4.45
C PRO A 388 -7.87 -4.35 -5.53
N PHE A 389 -7.44 -5.25 -6.40
CA PHE A 389 -6.46 -4.95 -7.44
C PHE A 389 -6.63 -5.85 -8.66
N SER A 390 -6.27 -5.29 -9.81
CA SER A 390 -6.32 -5.99 -11.09
C SER A 390 -5.15 -6.96 -11.27
N PHE A 391 -5.29 -7.91 -12.20
CA PHE A 391 -4.19 -8.77 -12.62
C PHE A 391 -2.96 -7.98 -13.08
N ARG A 392 -3.16 -6.86 -13.79
CA ARG A 392 -2.08 -5.96 -14.24
C ARG A 392 -1.27 -5.41 -13.07
N THR A 393 -1.95 -5.05 -11.98
CA THR A 393 -1.30 -4.57 -10.75
C THR A 393 -0.45 -5.67 -10.11
N ARG A 394 -0.99 -6.90 -10.02
CA ARG A 394 -0.25 -8.07 -9.50
C ARG A 394 1.01 -8.35 -10.31
N ALA A 395 0.88 -8.39 -11.63
CA ALA A 395 2.00 -8.60 -12.54
C ALA A 395 3.06 -7.50 -12.38
N GLY A 396 2.64 -6.23 -12.26
CA GLY A 396 3.57 -5.12 -12.03
C GLY A 396 4.37 -5.25 -10.73
N VAL A 397 3.74 -5.65 -9.61
CA VAL A 397 4.45 -5.85 -8.34
C VAL A 397 5.44 -7.01 -8.44
N PHE A 398 5.02 -8.11 -9.06
CA PHE A 398 5.87 -9.28 -9.28
C PHE A 398 7.09 -8.93 -10.14
N LEU A 399 6.87 -8.23 -11.26
CA LEU A 399 7.94 -7.77 -12.13
C LEU A 399 8.89 -6.81 -11.40
N ASN A 400 8.36 -5.84 -10.64
CA ASN A 400 9.19 -4.92 -9.86
C ASN A 400 10.07 -5.66 -8.82
N SER A 401 9.58 -6.76 -8.26
CA SER A 401 10.31 -7.54 -7.25
C SER A 401 11.39 -8.45 -7.86
N ILE A 402 11.13 -9.02 -9.04
CA ILE A 402 12.01 -10.03 -9.63
C ILE A 402 13.04 -9.43 -10.58
N LEU A 403 12.68 -8.37 -11.30
CA LEU A 403 13.52 -7.81 -12.36
C LEU A 403 14.92 -7.39 -11.86
N PRO A 404 15.07 -6.67 -10.73
CA PRO A 404 16.40 -6.33 -10.22
C PRO A 404 17.24 -7.57 -9.84
N LEU A 405 16.60 -8.58 -9.26
CA LEU A 405 17.28 -9.81 -8.85
C LEU A 405 17.67 -10.67 -10.04
N ALA A 406 16.84 -10.72 -11.08
CA ALA A 406 17.15 -11.38 -12.34
C ALA A 406 18.35 -10.73 -13.02
N PHE A 407 18.40 -9.39 -13.08
CA PHE A 407 19.57 -8.68 -13.62
C PHE A 407 20.84 -8.92 -12.80
N THR A 408 20.72 -8.92 -11.47
CA THR A 408 21.84 -9.25 -10.57
C THR A 408 22.36 -10.66 -10.83
N LEU A 409 21.45 -11.64 -10.93
CA LEU A 409 21.80 -13.04 -11.20
C LEU A 409 22.46 -13.22 -12.56
N ILE A 410 21.96 -12.55 -13.61
CA ILE A 410 22.56 -12.59 -14.95
C ILE A 410 23.99 -12.06 -14.91
N GLY A 411 24.23 -10.94 -14.21
CA GLY A 411 25.58 -10.37 -14.05
C GLY A 411 26.53 -11.37 -13.37
N VAL A 412 26.10 -12.00 -12.28
CA VAL A 412 26.89 -13.00 -11.55
C VAL A 412 27.18 -14.25 -12.39
N VAL A 413 26.21 -14.75 -13.16
CA VAL A 413 26.40 -15.93 -14.01
C VAL A 413 27.37 -15.62 -15.16
N PHE A 414 27.24 -14.44 -15.77
CA PHE A 414 28.10 -14.02 -16.87
C PHE A 414 29.56 -13.85 -16.43
N ASP A 415 29.78 -13.26 -15.25
CA ASP A 415 31.12 -13.14 -14.65
C ASP A 415 31.75 -14.52 -14.39
N ASN A 416 31.01 -15.45 -13.79
CA ASN A 416 31.50 -16.83 -13.58
C ASN A 416 31.82 -17.57 -14.89
N TYR A 417 31.06 -17.31 -15.96
CA TYR A 417 31.30 -17.96 -17.26
C TYR A 417 32.53 -17.41 -17.98
N LEU A 418 32.86 -16.12 -17.84
CA LEU A 418 34.02 -15.51 -18.50
C LEU A 418 35.34 -15.79 -17.78
N ASN A 419 35.29 -16.04 -16.47
CA ASN A 419 36.48 -16.27 -15.63
C ASN A 419 36.88 -17.76 -15.53
N HIS A 420 36.15 -18.66 -16.19
CA HIS A 420 36.43 -20.10 -16.30
C HIS A 420 36.64 -20.50 -17.75
#